data_AF-A0AAE5GSE9-F1
#
_entry.id   AF-A0AAE5GSE9-F1
#
_cell.length_a   1.000
_cell.length_b   1.000
_cell.length_c   1.000
_cell.angle_alpha   90.00
_cell.angle_beta   90.00
_cell.angle_gamma   90.00
#
_symmetry.space_group_name_H-M   'P 1'
#
loop_
_entity.id
_entity.type
_entity.pdbx_description
1 polymer ?
#
loop_
_entity_poly.entity_id
_entity_poly.type
_entity_poly.pdbx_seq_one_letter_code
_entity_poly.pdbx_strand_id
1 'polypeptide(L)'
;MSSRPIAQYNIVKFLISLLLSCFVVFMPWPEIRSFPFVDIVNYVVRYNLIIENGFGFDFIQTGAIREYVFAEVSWAYFLYLAGKFSIPPYLALHTVSFLCCFLISWFTVSRVKNLAYVLLLLNPLLIDLVLSQQRSALAFVIMLVAIACYQRHKVIFLFLFCAAFSVHMSSLILFSFLTLAMLFNRTRCHENENVNTLIIFLAILVGALVVVGGQDAVLALLGDRRAYGSAGSQSLLYSSVWGALLVLFIAFSKQEKNGLFYFTISLLSLFVISTLFSTYSSRYLAFAFPFILISLSDLRSEIRLPFMGIILTYVLLQWSLWLQLFS
;
A
#
# COMPACT_ATOMS: atom_id res chain seq x y z
N MET A 1 -11.16 -2.77 35.40
CA MET A 1 -11.12 -3.35 34.03
C MET A 1 -12.48 -3.95 33.72
N SER A 2 -13.37 -3.19 33.06
CA SER A 2 -14.68 -3.71 32.65
C SER A 2 -14.51 -4.63 31.43
N SER A 3 -14.86 -5.89 31.58
CA SER A 3 -14.91 -6.91 30.53
C SER A 3 -16.00 -6.56 29.50
N ARG A 4 -15.69 -5.66 28.57
CA ARG A 4 -16.51 -5.56 27.35
C ARG A 4 -16.35 -6.88 26.58
N PRO A 5 -17.44 -7.53 26.14
CA PRO A 5 -17.34 -8.80 25.45
C PRO A 5 -16.60 -8.61 24.13
N ILE A 6 -15.47 -9.30 24.00
CA ILE A 6 -14.54 -9.26 22.85
C ILE A 6 -15.28 -9.43 21.51
N ALA A 7 -16.38 -10.19 21.50
CA ALA A 7 -17.23 -10.40 20.33
C ALA A 7 -17.94 -9.13 19.81
N GLN A 8 -18.44 -8.26 20.69
CA GLN A 8 -19.13 -7.03 20.29
C GLN A 8 -18.18 -6.04 19.62
N TYR A 9 -16.94 -5.95 20.11
CA TYR A 9 -15.92 -5.06 19.55
C TYR A 9 -15.53 -5.47 18.12
N ASN A 10 -15.55 -6.77 17.82
CA ASN A 10 -15.25 -7.28 16.47
C ASN A 10 -16.35 -6.96 15.46
N ILE A 11 -17.63 -6.99 15.86
CA ILE A 11 -18.76 -6.64 14.98
C ILE A 11 -18.72 -5.15 14.63
N VAL A 12 -18.50 -4.26 15.60
CA VAL A 12 -18.42 -2.81 15.35
C VAL A 12 -17.30 -2.50 14.35
N LYS A 13 -16.11 -3.08 14.55
CA LYS A 13 -14.97 -2.91 13.64
C LYS A 13 -15.27 -3.42 12.22
N PHE A 14 -16.05 -4.49 12.11
CA PHE A 14 -16.43 -5.08 10.83
C PHE A 14 -17.40 -4.15 10.10
N LEU A 15 -18.44 -3.70 10.80
CA LEU A 15 -19.42 -2.76 10.26
C LEU A 15 -18.78 -1.45 9.83
N ILE A 16 -17.85 -0.89 10.61
CA ILE A 16 -17.11 0.31 10.24
C ILE A 16 -16.32 0.09 8.95
N SER A 17 -15.61 -1.04 8.84
CA SER A 17 -14.81 -1.36 7.65
C SER A 17 -15.70 -1.56 6.41
N LEU A 18 -16.86 -2.21 6.60
CA LEU A 18 -17.87 -2.41 5.57
C LEU A 18 -18.44 -1.08 5.08
N LEU A 19 -18.90 -0.22 6.01
CA LEU A 19 -19.46 1.09 5.69
C LEU A 19 -18.45 1.99 4.98
N LEU A 20 -17.20 2.01 5.46
CA LEU A 20 -16.11 2.76 4.85
C LEU A 20 -15.86 2.31 3.40
N SER A 21 -15.89 1.00 3.15
CA SER A 21 -15.66 0.44 1.82
C SER A 21 -16.83 0.72 0.87
N CYS A 22 -18.06 0.59 1.35
CA CYS A 22 -19.26 0.98 0.60
C CYS A 22 -19.19 2.47 0.22
N PHE A 23 -18.84 3.33 1.18
CA PHE A 23 -18.70 4.77 0.94
C PHE A 23 -17.63 5.05 -0.12
N VAL A 24 -16.43 4.48 0.00
CA VAL A 24 -15.34 4.71 -0.95
C VAL A 24 -15.65 4.20 -2.35
N VAL A 25 -16.37 3.08 -2.49
CA VAL A 25 -16.61 2.50 -3.83
C VAL A 25 -17.86 3.04 -4.51
N PHE A 26 -18.93 3.30 -3.76
CA PHE A 26 -20.20 3.75 -4.34
C PHE A 26 -20.30 5.27 -4.48
N MET A 27 -19.39 6.03 -3.88
CA MET A 27 -19.36 7.48 -4.05
C MET A 27 -18.88 7.84 -5.49
N PRO A 28 -19.60 8.71 -6.21
CA PRO A 28 -19.28 9.12 -7.58
C PRO A 28 -18.09 10.09 -7.60
N TRP A 29 -16.90 9.59 -7.22
CA TRP A 29 -15.69 10.41 -7.16
C TRP A 29 -15.32 11.07 -8.49
N PRO A 30 -15.45 10.42 -9.67
CA PRO A 30 -15.17 11.09 -10.94
C PRO A 30 -16.00 12.37 -11.14
N GLU A 31 -17.28 12.32 -10.78
CA GLU A 31 -18.22 13.43 -10.85
C GLU A 31 -17.87 14.50 -9.82
N ILE A 32 -17.57 14.10 -8.58
CA ILE A 32 -17.21 15.02 -7.49
C ILE A 32 -15.91 15.78 -7.79
N ARG A 33 -14.94 15.13 -8.42
CA ARG A 33 -13.64 15.73 -8.78
C ARG A 33 -13.65 16.40 -10.14
N SER A 34 -14.69 16.20 -10.94
CA SER A 34 -14.72 16.55 -12.37
C SER A 34 -13.55 15.96 -13.17
N PHE A 35 -12.97 14.85 -12.72
CA PHE A 35 -11.79 14.22 -13.34
C PHE A 35 -11.86 12.69 -13.24
N PRO A 36 -11.73 11.94 -14.36
CA PRO A 36 -11.85 10.50 -14.35
C PRO A 36 -10.60 9.81 -13.79
N PHE A 37 -10.78 8.61 -13.24
CA PHE A 37 -9.65 7.74 -12.92
C PHE A 37 -9.09 7.10 -14.20
N VAL A 38 -8.05 7.70 -14.77
CA VAL A 38 -7.44 7.29 -16.05
C VAL A 38 -7.06 5.80 -16.06
N ASP A 39 -6.54 5.28 -14.94
CA ASP A 39 -6.13 3.88 -14.86
C ASP A 39 -7.32 2.90 -14.92
N ILE A 40 -8.49 3.26 -14.39
CA ILE A 40 -9.70 2.42 -14.53
C ILE A 40 -10.08 2.31 -16.01
N VAL A 41 -10.03 3.42 -16.75
CA VAL A 41 -10.32 3.43 -18.19
C VAL A 41 -9.32 2.51 -18.93
N ASN A 42 -8.04 2.59 -18.60
CA ASN A 42 -7.01 1.70 -19.16
C ASN A 42 -7.28 0.22 -18.84
N TYR A 43 -7.75 -0.11 -17.63
CA TYR A 43 -8.12 -1.47 -17.28
C TYR A 43 -9.36 -1.97 -18.04
N VAL A 44 -10.34 -1.11 -18.26
CA VAL A 44 -11.53 -1.45 -19.06
C VAL A 44 -11.14 -1.77 -20.51
N VAL A 45 -10.27 -0.95 -21.12
CA VAL A 45 -9.74 -1.20 -22.47
C VAL A 45 -8.99 -2.54 -22.51
N ARG A 46 -8.08 -2.76 -21.56
CA ARG A 46 -7.31 -4.01 -21.46
C ARG A 46 -8.23 -5.23 -21.29
N TYR A 47 -9.25 -5.11 -20.45
CA TYR A 47 -10.25 -6.16 -20.23
C TYR A 47 -10.95 -6.56 -21.53
N ASN A 48 -11.41 -5.57 -22.32
CA ASN A 48 -12.08 -5.84 -23.60
C ASN A 48 -11.14 -6.54 -24.59
N LEU A 49 -9.88 -6.07 -24.69
CA LEU A 49 -8.88 -6.67 -25.58
C LEU A 49 -8.57 -8.13 -25.21
N ILE A 50 -8.50 -8.46 -23.91
CA ILE A 50 -8.27 -9.83 -23.43
C ILE A 50 -9.44 -10.75 -23.80
N ILE A 51 -10.67 -10.24 -23.80
CA ILE A 51 -11.86 -11.03 -24.18
C ILE A 51 -11.86 -11.28 -25.67
N GLU A 52 -11.61 -10.25 -26.48
CA GLU A 52 -11.63 -10.33 -27.93
C GLU A 52 -10.51 -11.22 -28.48
N ASN A 53 -9.31 -11.12 -27.91
CA ASN A 53 -8.11 -11.78 -28.44
C ASN A 53 -7.68 -13.01 -27.63
N GLY A 54 -8.38 -13.30 -26.52
CA GLY A 54 -8.06 -14.38 -25.60
C GLY A 54 -6.93 -14.05 -24.61
N PHE A 55 -6.76 -14.93 -23.61
CA PHE A 55 -5.81 -14.75 -22.51
C PHE A 55 -4.35 -14.51 -22.96
N GLY A 56 -3.95 -15.11 -24.09
CA GLY A 56 -2.58 -15.01 -24.61
C GLY A 56 -2.20 -13.64 -25.18
N PHE A 57 -3.18 -12.76 -25.40
CA PHE A 57 -2.97 -11.45 -26.02
C PHE A 57 -1.96 -10.57 -25.27
N ASP A 58 -1.95 -10.62 -23.94
CA ASP A 58 -1.05 -9.82 -23.11
C ASP A 58 0.35 -10.46 -22.92
N PHE A 59 0.54 -11.75 -23.24
CA PHE A 59 1.64 -12.54 -22.68
C PHE A 59 2.41 -13.44 -23.65
N ILE A 60 1.91 -13.65 -24.86
CA ILE A 60 2.48 -14.64 -25.78
C ILE A 60 2.98 -13.92 -27.03
N GLN A 61 3.96 -13.04 -26.87
CA GLN A 61 4.73 -12.56 -28.02
C GLN A 61 5.94 -13.47 -28.29
N THR A 62 6.60 -13.99 -27.25
CA THR A 62 7.79 -14.85 -27.44
C THR A 62 7.68 -16.23 -26.78
N GLY A 63 6.72 -16.43 -25.86
CA GLY A 63 6.50 -17.73 -25.19
C GLY A 63 7.57 -18.07 -24.15
N ALA A 64 8.43 -17.10 -23.78
CA ALA A 64 9.50 -17.31 -22.81
C ALA A 64 8.96 -17.35 -21.37
N ILE A 65 9.51 -18.26 -20.54
CA ILE A 65 9.11 -18.42 -19.11
C ILE A 65 9.18 -17.09 -18.34
N ARG A 66 10.11 -16.20 -18.69
CA ARG A 66 10.22 -14.86 -18.09
C ARG A 66 8.94 -14.02 -18.25
N GLU A 67 8.25 -14.13 -19.39
CA GLU A 67 7.02 -13.37 -19.66
C GLU A 67 5.93 -13.84 -18.71
N TYR A 68 5.82 -15.13 -18.44
CA TYR A 68 4.86 -15.68 -17.48
C TYR A 68 5.16 -15.30 -16.02
N VAL A 69 6.43 -15.10 -15.65
CA VAL A 69 6.79 -14.77 -14.26
C VAL A 69 6.61 -13.28 -13.97
N PHE A 70 6.92 -12.41 -14.94
CA PHE A 70 7.00 -10.96 -14.73
C PHE A 70 5.81 -10.17 -15.30
N ALA A 71 4.96 -10.77 -16.12
CA ALA A 71 3.87 -10.05 -16.77
C ALA A 71 2.56 -9.96 -15.95
N GLU A 72 2.59 -10.16 -14.64
CA GLU A 72 1.39 -9.99 -13.80
C GLU A 72 0.25 -10.95 -14.21
N VAL A 73 0.60 -12.21 -14.50
CA VAL A 73 -0.28 -13.24 -15.09
C VAL A 73 -1.58 -13.44 -14.30
N SER A 74 -1.53 -13.41 -12.96
CA SER A 74 -2.74 -13.61 -12.14
C SER A 74 -3.74 -12.46 -12.30
N TRP A 75 -3.26 -11.23 -12.51
CA TRP A 75 -4.15 -10.08 -12.74
C TRP A 75 -4.91 -10.23 -14.05
N ALA A 76 -4.22 -10.55 -15.14
CA ALA A 76 -4.91 -10.72 -16.41
C ALA A 76 -5.76 -11.99 -16.47
N TYR A 77 -5.37 -13.04 -15.73
CA TYR A 77 -6.20 -14.24 -15.63
C TYR A 77 -7.52 -13.92 -14.90
N PHE A 78 -7.46 -13.08 -13.87
CA PHE A 78 -8.67 -12.53 -13.23
C PHE A 78 -9.56 -11.77 -14.23
N LEU A 79 -8.99 -10.85 -15.03
CA LEU A 79 -9.76 -10.11 -16.05
C LEU A 79 -10.39 -11.05 -17.08
N TYR A 80 -9.62 -12.03 -17.57
CA TYR A 80 -10.09 -13.04 -18.52
C TYR A 80 -11.24 -13.89 -17.96
N LEU A 81 -11.13 -14.36 -16.72
CA LEU A 81 -12.19 -15.13 -16.07
C LEU A 81 -13.45 -14.29 -15.87
N ALA A 82 -13.31 -13.05 -15.40
CA ALA A 82 -14.45 -12.13 -15.28
C ALA A 82 -15.15 -11.93 -16.64
N GLY A 83 -14.38 -11.83 -17.72
CA GLY A 83 -14.86 -11.83 -19.10
C GLY A 83 -15.62 -13.07 -19.51
N LYS A 84 -15.07 -14.26 -19.22
CA LYS A 84 -15.74 -15.54 -19.50
C LYS A 84 -17.08 -15.69 -18.78
N PHE A 85 -17.21 -15.12 -17.59
CA PHE A 85 -18.47 -15.11 -16.84
C PHE A 85 -19.39 -13.93 -17.21
N SER A 86 -19.05 -13.16 -18.26
CA SER A 86 -19.82 -12.01 -18.74
C SER A 86 -20.07 -10.93 -17.66
N ILE A 87 -19.14 -10.80 -16.70
CA ILE A 87 -19.22 -9.78 -15.65
C ILE A 87 -18.79 -8.43 -16.23
N PRO A 88 -19.61 -7.37 -16.25
CA PRO A 88 -19.20 -6.07 -16.79
C PRO A 88 -17.88 -5.57 -16.20
N PRO A 89 -16.98 -4.96 -17.00
CA PRO A 89 -15.63 -4.60 -16.54
C PRO A 89 -15.65 -3.67 -15.32
N TYR A 90 -16.50 -2.64 -15.33
CA TYR A 90 -16.65 -1.74 -14.19
C TYR A 90 -17.12 -2.46 -12.92
N LEU A 91 -18.04 -3.44 -13.04
CA LEU A 91 -18.50 -4.22 -11.90
C LEU A 91 -17.38 -5.10 -11.33
N ALA A 92 -16.60 -5.75 -12.18
CA ALA A 92 -15.46 -6.56 -11.77
C ALA A 92 -14.40 -5.70 -11.04
N LEU A 93 -14.04 -4.55 -11.62
CA LEU A 93 -13.04 -3.63 -11.06
C LEU A 93 -13.53 -3.00 -9.75
N HIS A 94 -14.79 -2.56 -9.65
CA HIS A 94 -15.35 -2.04 -8.40
C HIS A 94 -15.44 -3.11 -7.31
N THR A 95 -15.67 -4.38 -7.66
CA THR A 95 -15.65 -5.49 -6.70
C THR A 95 -14.25 -5.67 -6.11
N VAL A 96 -13.20 -5.56 -6.94
CA VAL A 96 -11.80 -5.57 -6.47
C VAL A 96 -11.53 -4.39 -5.56
N SER A 97 -11.93 -3.18 -5.96
CA SER A 97 -11.78 -1.97 -5.13
C SER A 97 -12.46 -2.11 -3.78
N PHE A 98 -13.68 -2.67 -3.75
CA PHE A 98 -14.43 -2.89 -2.52
C PHE A 98 -13.73 -3.88 -1.60
N LEU A 99 -13.29 -5.03 -2.13
CA LEU A 99 -12.55 -6.03 -1.36
C LEU A 99 -11.24 -5.44 -0.81
N CYS A 100 -10.51 -4.69 -1.62
CA CYS A 100 -9.26 -4.06 -1.20
C CYS A 100 -9.50 -3.03 -0.09
N CYS A 101 -10.46 -2.12 -0.29
CA CYS A 101 -10.81 -1.11 0.71
C CYS A 101 -11.26 -1.77 2.02
N PHE A 102 -12.06 -2.84 1.92
CA PHE A 102 -12.56 -3.58 3.08
C PHE A 102 -11.44 -4.23 3.86
N LEU A 103 -10.54 -4.96 3.20
CA LEU A 103 -9.44 -5.65 3.87
C LEU A 103 -8.42 -4.67 4.46
N ILE A 104 -8.10 -3.57 3.78
CA ILE A 104 -7.22 -2.52 4.35
C ILE A 104 -7.87 -1.90 5.58
N SER A 105 -9.14 -1.52 5.46
CA SER A 105 -9.90 -0.92 6.56
C SER A 105 -9.98 -1.87 7.74
N TRP A 106 -10.37 -3.12 7.50
CA TRP A 106 -10.46 -4.16 8.52
C TRP A 106 -9.12 -4.41 9.20
N PHE A 107 -8.03 -4.49 8.43
CA PHE A 107 -6.68 -4.67 8.96
C PHE A 107 -6.29 -3.55 9.92
N THR A 108 -6.55 -2.29 9.54
CA THR A 108 -6.21 -1.10 10.33
C THR A 108 -7.14 -0.93 11.53
N VAL A 109 -8.46 -0.93 11.31
CA VAL A 109 -9.49 -0.78 12.35
C VAL A 109 -9.32 -1.84 13.45
N SER A 110 -8.90 -3.04 13.08
CA SER A 110 -8.64 -4.12 14.04
C SER A 110 -7.45 -3.86 14.96
N ARG A 111 -6.48 -3.03 14.54
CA ARG A 111 -5.20 -2.81 15.22
C ARG A 111 -5.06 -1.44 15.88
N VAL A 112 -5.82 -0.44 15.46
CA VAL A 112 -5.77 0.89 16.09
C VAL A 112 -6.40 0.88 17.49
N LYS A 113 -5.79 1.60 18.43
CA LYS A 113 -6.29 1.75 19.81
C LYS A 113 -7.51 2.68 19.92
N ASN A 114 -7.68 3.62 18.99
CA ASN A 114 -8.80 4.56 18.95
C ASN A 114 -9.48 4.52 17.57
N LEU A 115 -10.80 4.37 17.53
CA LEU A 115 -11.56 4.31 16.27
C LEU A 115 -11.59 5.65 15.53
N ALA A 116 -11.26 6.77 16.17
CA ALA A 116 -11.14 8.07 15.49
C ALA A 116 -10.10 8.07 14.35
N TYR A 117 -9.05 7.25 14.46
CA TYR A 117 -8.05 7.09 13.39
C TYR A 117 -8.63 6.53 12.09
N VAL A 118 -9.79 5.86 12.16
CA VAL A 118 -10.45 5.30 10.99
C VAL A 118 -10.96 6.40 10.06
N LEU A 119 -11.34 7.57 10.59
CA LEU A 119 -11.73 8.70 9.75
C LEU A 119 -10.57 9.17 8.85
N LEU A 120 -9.33 8.99 9.28
CA LEU A 120 -8.16 9.31 8.47
C LEU A 120 -8.00 8.35 7.28
N LEU A 121 -8.59 7.14 7.31
CA LEU A 121 -8.59 6.24 6.15
C LEU A 121 -9.40 6.81 4.97
N LEU A 122 -10.30 7.76 5.21
CA LEU A 122 -10.87 8.61 4.16
C LEU A 122 -9.84 9.65 3.71
N ASN A 123 -8.68 9.16 3.25
CA ASN A 123 -7.61 9.97 2.69
C ASN A 123 -7.57 9.74 1.16
N PRO A 124 -7.39 10.79 0.34
CA PRO A 124 -7.35 10.64 -1.11
C PRO A 124 -6.29 9.67 -1.65
N LEU A 125 -5.16 9.46 -0.95
CA LEU A 125 -4.16 8.44 -1.32
C LEU A 125 -4.77 7.04 -1.29
N LEU A 126 -5.56 6.74 -0.26
CA LEU A 126 -6.12 5.40 -0.11
C LEU A 126 -7.24 5.19 -1.13
N ILE A 127 -8.06 6.22 -1.36
CA ILE A 127 -9.10 6.22 -2.39
C ILE A 127 -8.48 6.00 -3.77
N ASP A 128 -7.43 6.76 -4.12
CA ASP A 128 -6.72 6.59 -5.38
C ASP A 128 -6.02 5.23 -5.49
N LEU A 129 -5.45 4.72 -4.40
CA LEU A 129 -4.85 3.39 -4.39
C LEU A 129 -5.88 2.31 -4.76
N VAL A 130 -7.05 2.31 -4.13
CA VAL A 130 -8.06 1.26 -4.35
C VAL A 130 -8.87 1.45 -5.62
N LEU A 131 -9.04 2.67 -6.13
CA LEU A 131 -9.81 2.94 -7.36
C LEU A 131 -8.91 2.97 -8.59
N SER A 132 -7.83 3.75 -8.59
CA SER A 132 -6.92 3.89 -9.74
C SER A 132 -5.90 2.76 -9.80
N GLN A 133 -5.30 2.39 -8.67
CA GLN A 133 -4.15 1.47 -8.64
C GLN A 133 -4.52 0.04 -8.19
N GLN A 134 -5.58 -0.52 -8.76
CA GLN A 134 -6.19 -1.77 -8.30
C GLN A 134 -5.24 -2.97 -8.24
N ARG A 135 -4.31 -3.12 -9.19
CA ARG A 135 -3.25 -4.16 -9.12
C ARG A 135 -2.40 -4.03 -7.86
N SER A 136 -1.93 -2.81 -7.60
CA SER A 136 -1.12 -2.48 -6.44
C SER A 136 -1.91 -2.67 -5.13
N ALA A 137 -3.18 -2.25 -5.11
CA ALA A 137 -4.08 -2.47 -3.98
C ALA A 137 -4.32 -3.96 -3.71
N LEU A 138 -4.56 -4.75 -4.75
CA LEU A 138 -4.80 -6.19 -4.62
C LEU A 138 -3.56 -6.92 -4.08
N ALA A 139 -2.39 -6.65 -4.65
CA ALA A 139 -1.12 -7.20 -4.14
C ALA A 139 -0.85 -6.78 -2.69
N PHE A 140 -1.20 -5.54 -2.33
CA PHE A 140 -1.08 -5.02 -0.98
C PHE A 140 -2.00 -5.75 0.00
N VAL A 141 -3.28 -5.97 -0.33
CA VAL A 141 -4.20 -6.69 0.58
C VAL A 141 -3.84 -8.15 0.73
N ILE A 142 -3.33 -8.81 -0.31
CA ILE A 142 -2.77 -10.16 -0.20
C ILE A 142 -1.61 -10.18 0.81
N MET A 143 -0.73 -9.17 0.79
CA MET A 143 0.32 -9.01 1.81
C MET A 143 -0.27 -8.79 3.21
N LEU A 144 -1.30 -7.96 3.37
CA LEU A 144 -1.96 -7.76 4.67
C LEU A 144 -2.54 -9.06 5.24
N VAL A 145 -3.15 -9.88 4.39
CA VAL A 145 -3.62 -11.22 4.76
C VAL A 145 -2.43 -12.12 5.12
N ALA A 146 -1.34 -12.08 4.35
CA ALA A 146 -0.13 -12.84 4.65
C ALA A 146 0.44 -12.48 6.02
N ILE A 147 0.52 -11.19 6.36
CA ILE A 147 0.94 -10.70 7.68
C ILE A 147 0.04 -11.29 8.78
N ALA A 148 -1.27 -11.31 8.58
CA ALA A 148 -2.21 -11.86 9.56
C ALA A 148 -2.03 -13.38 9.77
N CYS A 149 -1.57 -14.11 8.74
CA CYS A 149 -1.34 -15.56 8.80
C CYS A 149 0.09 -15.96 9.21
N TYR A 150 1.06 -15.04 9.17
CA TYR A 150 2.50 -15.33 9.28
C TYR A 150 2.88 -16.18 10.50
N GLN A 151 2.32 -15.88 11.67
CA GLN A 151 2.67 -16.57 12.92
C GLN A 151 2.17 -18.02 12.98
N ARG A 152 1.08 -18.36 12.28
CA ARG A 152 0.42 -19.67 12.38
C ARG A 152 0.75 -20.58 11.20
N HIS A 153 0.93 -20.03 10.00
CA HIS A 153 1.02 -20.82 8.77
C HIS A 153 2.06 -20.24 7.79
N LYS A 154 3.34 -20.60 7.96
CA LYS A 154 4.43 -20.14 7.09
C LYS A 154 4.25 -20.54 5.62
N VAL A 155 3.64 -21.71 5.35
CA VAL A 155 3.33 -22.16 3.99
C VAL A 155 2.30 -21.25 3.33
N ILE A 156 1.25 -20.86 4.07
CA ILE A 156 0.23 -19.91 3.57
C ILE A 156 0.88 -18.55 3.31
N PHE A 157 1.79 -18.10 4.17
CA PHE A 157 2.54 -16.85 3.92
C PHE A 157 3.32 -16.89 2.61
N LEU A 158 4.06 -17.98 2.34
CA LEU A 158 4.81 -18.14 1.09
C LEU A 158 3.89 -18.22 -0.13
N PHE A 159 2.79 -18.95 -0.03
CA PHE A 159 1.78 -19.01 -1.09
C PHE A 159 1.21 -17.62 -1.41
N LEU A 160 0.83 -16.86 -0.39
CA LEU A 160 0.31 -15.50 -0.55
C LEU A 160 1.36 -14.53 -1.09
N PHE A 161 2.64 -14.72 -0.75
CA PHE A 161 3.73 -13.97 -1.37
C PHE A 161 3.78 -14.22 -2.89
N CYS A 162 3.80 -15.49 -3.31
CA CYS A 162 3.81 -15.85 -4.72
C CYS A 162 2.57 -15.31 -5.45
N ALA A 163 1.39 -15.37 -4.82
CA ALA A 163 0.14 -14.84 -5.36
C ALA A 163 0.16 -13.29 -5.49
N ALA A 164 0.72 -12.58 -4.52
CA ALA A 164 0.87 -11.13 -4.60
C ALA A 164 1.86 -10.73 -5.72
N PHE A 165 2.94 -11.50 -5.87
CA PHE A 165 3.94 -11.31 -6.92
C PHE A 165 3.37 -11.51 -8.32
N SER A 166 2.57 -12.55 -8.52
CA SER A 166 1.92 -12.80 -9.80
C SER A 166 0.80 -11.80 -10.14
N VAL A 167 0.31 -11.02 -9.16
CA VAL A 167 -0.61 -9.90 -9.38
C VAL A 167 0.15 -8.62 -9.72
N HIS A 168 1.22 -8.31 -8.98
CA HIS A 168 2.00 -7.09 -9.21
C HIS A 168 3.42 -7.19 -8.65
N MET A 169 4.40 -6.80 -9.47
CA MET A 169 5.83 -6.83 -9.15
C MET A 169 6.22 -6.03 -7.90
N SER A 170 5.49 -4.94 -7.58
CA SER A 170 5.82 -4.13 -6.39
C SER A 170 5.71 -4.91 -5.08
N SER A 171 4.98 -6.03 -5.06
CA SER A 171 4.90 -6.90 -3.90
C SER A 171 6.26 -7.49 -3.51
N LEU A 172 7.19 -7.69 -4.45
CA LEU A 172 8.55 -8.13 -4.14
C LEU A 172 9.25 -7.14 -3.22
N ILE A 173 9.15 -5.84 -3.53
CA ILE A 173 9.70 -4.76 -2.68
C ILE A 173 9.00 -4.79 -1.32
N LEU A 174 7.66 -4.82 -1.31
CA LEU A 174 6.88 -4.79 -0.06
C LEU A 174 7.22 -5.96 0.88
N PHE A 175 7.24 -7.20 0.37
CA PHE A 175 7.58 -8.38 1.17
C PHE A 175 9.06 -8.41 1.57
N SER A 176 9.96 -7.89 0.75
CA SER A 176 11.39 -7.79 1.11
C SER A 176 11.58 -6.85 2.30
N PHE A 177 11.02 -5.64 2.25
CA PHE A 177 11.09 -4.69 3.37
C PHE A 177 10.32 -5.16 4.61
N LEU A 178 9.20 -5.88 4.42
CA LEU A 178 8.48 -6.51 5.53
C LEU A 178 9.34 -7.59 6.21
N THR A 179 9.98 -8.45 5.42
CA THR A 179 10.85 -9.51 5.93
C THR A 179 12.05 -8.93 6.64
N LEU A 180 12.71 -7.91 6.07
CA LEU A 180 13.78 -7.18 6.72
C LEU A 180 13.32 -6.56 8.04
N ALA A 181 12.18 -5.87 8.05
CA ALA A 181 11.61 -5.28 9.26
C ALA A 181 11.32 -6.33 10.36
N MET A 182 10.82 -7.51 9.98
CA MET A 182 10.59 -8.61 10.92
C MET A 182 11.89 -9.26 11.43
N LEU A 183 12.88 -9.45 10.55
CA LEU A 183 14.19 -9.98 10.91
C LEU A 183 14.89 -9.05 11.90
N PHE A 184 14.96 -7.77 11.57
CA PHE A 184 15.57 -6.75 12.42
C PHE A 184 14.89 -6.61 13.78
N ASN A 185 13.57 -6.73 13.83
CA ASN A 185 12.84 -6.75 15.10
C ASN A 185 13.24 -7.93 16.00
N ARG A 186 13.63 -9.06 15.40
CA ARG A 186 14.04 -10.28 16.12
C ARG A 186 15.51 -10.26 16.53
N THR A 187 16.39 -9.73 15.69
CA THR A 187 17.86 -9.82 15.86
C THR A 187 18.46 -8.64 16.61
N ARG A 188 17.73 -8.04 17.57
CA ARG A 188 18.16 -6.84 18.33
C ARG A 188 19.65 -6.94 18.70
N CYS A 189 20.47 -6.05 18.13
CA CYS A 189 21.93 -6.15 18.20
C CYS A 189 22.53 -5.49 19.44
N HIS A 190 21.80 -4.57 20.06
CA HIS A 190 22.28 -3.73 21.15
C HIS A 190 21.23 -3.63 22.27
N GLU A 191 21.65 -3.40 23.52
CA GLU A 191 20.73 -3.26 24.65
C GLU A 191 19.88 -1.97 24.55
N ASN A 192 20.49 -0.89 24.06
CA ASN A 192 19.81 0.38 23.80
C ASN A 192 18.91 0.31 22.53
N GLU A 193 17.59 0.37 22.72
CA GLU A 193 16.60 0.34 21.64
C GLU A 193 16.76 1.49 20.62
N ASN A 194 17.27 2.65 21.03
CA ASN A 194 17.48 3.77 20.12
C ASN A 194 18.62 3.48 19.14
N VAL A 195 19.68 2.82 19.61
CA VAL A 195 20.80 2.38 18.76
C VAL A 195 20.32 1.33 17.77
N ASN A 196 19.54 0.34 18.22
CA ASN A 196 18.93 -0.63 17.30
C ASN A 196 18.06 0.06 16.24
N THR A 197 17.23 1.02 16.65
CA THR A 197 16.36 1.76 15.72
C THR A 197 17.17 2.51 14.67
N LEU A 198 18.26 3.16 15.09
CA LEU A 198 19.16 3.86 14.17
C LEU A 198 19.84 2.90 13.18
N ILE A 199 20.37 1.76 13.66
CA ILE A 199 20.99 0.74 12.81
C ILE A 199 19.98 0.21 11.79
N ILE A 200 18.76 -0.11 12.24
CA ILE A 200 17.69 -0.61 11.39
C ILE A 200 17.28 0.44 10.36
N PHE A 201 17.14 1.69 10.78
CA PHE A 201 16.86 2.80 9.88
C PHE A 201 17.95 2.95 8.81
N LEU A 202 19.22 2.91 9.18
CA LEU A 202 20.34 2.99 8.24
C LEU A 202 20.34 1.82 7.25
N ALA A 203 20.09 0.60 7.72
CA ALA A 203 19.98 -0.57 6.84
C ALA A 203 18.81 -0.45 5.86
N ILE A 204 17.65 0.03 6.33
CA ILE A 204 16.47 0.34 5.51
C ILE A 204 16.80 1.44 4.49
N LEU A 205 17.51 2.49 4.91
CA LEU A 205 17.90 3.62 4.06
C LEU A 205 18.81 3.14 2.92
N VAL A 206 19.81 2.32 3.23
CA VAL A 206 20.69 1.70 2.22
C VAL A 206 19.87 0.80 1.29
N GLY A 207 18.97 -0.03 1.82
CA GLY A 207 18.09 -0.87 1.01
C GLY A 207 17.22 -0.04 0.06
N ALA A 208 16.66 1.08 0.52
CA ALA A 208 15.84 1.98 -0.29
C ALA A 208 16.68 2.67 -1.38
N LEU A 209 17.91 3.10 -1.07
CA LEU A 209 18.85 3.64 -2.06
C LEU A 209 19.21 2.61 -3.14
N VAL A 210 19.46 1.35 -2.74
CA VAL A 210 19.75 0.26 -3.68
C VAL A 210 18.54 -0.02 -4.59
N VAL A 211 17.33 -0.05 -4.03
CA VAL A 211 16.11 -0.26 -4.82
C VAL A 211 15.90 0.89 -5.81
N VAL A 212 15.96 2.13 -5.34
CA VAL A 212 15.68 3.31 -6.18
C VAL A 212 16.79 3.54 -7.22
N GLY A 213 18.06 3.37 -6.85
CA GLY A 213 19.18 3.52 -7.78
C GLY A 213 19.37 2.32 -8.72
N GLY A 214 18.92 1.13 -8.32
CA GLY A 214 19.09 -0.11 -9.08
C GLY A 214 17.88 -0.51 -9.93
N GLN A 215 16.72 0.11 -9.76
CA GLN A 215 15.49 -0.30 -10.44
C GLN A 215 15.64 -0.31 -11.96
N ASP A 216 16.27 0.72 -12.56
CA ASP A 216 16.36 0.83 -14.02
C ASP A 216 17.29 -0.23 -14.59
N ALA A 217 18.39 -0.54 -13.89
CA ALA A 217 19.29 -1.63 -14.26
C ALA A 217 18.60 -2.99 -14.19
N VAL A 218 17.82 -3.25 -13.13
CA VAL A 218 17.05 -4.49 -12.98
C VAL A 218 15.98 -4.59 -14.07
N LEU A 219 15.23 -3.52 -14.32
CA LEU A 219 14.20 -3.50 -15.37
C LEU A 219 14.81 -3.68 -16.76
N ALA A 220 15.97 -3.08 -17.03
CA ALA A 220 16.68 -3.24 -18.29
C ALA A 220 17.17 -4.70 -18.49
N LEU A 221 17.71 -5.32 -17.44
CA LEU A 221 18.08 -6.75 -17.47
C LEU A 221 16.88 -7.67 -17.74
N LEU A 222 15.70 -7.29 -17.24
CA LEU A 222 14.45 -8.03 -17.48
C LEU A 222 13.82 -7.72 -18.85
N GLY A 223 14.36 -6.76 -19.61
CA GLY A 223 13.79 -6.30 -20.87
C GLY A 223 12.46 -5.55 -20.70
N ASP A 224 12.19 -5.00 -19.51
CA ASP A 224 10.97 -4.24 -19.24
C ASP A 224 11.10 -2.84 -19.86
N ARG A 225 10.14 -2.45 -20.70
CA ARG A 225 10.05 -1.13 -21.33
C ARG A 225 10.03 0.04 -20.33
N ARG A 226 9.71 -0.23 -19.06
CA ARG A 226 9.70 0.76 -17.97
C ARG A 226 11.10 1.23 -17.56
N ALA A 227 12.17 0.52 -17.96
CA ALA A 227 13.56 0.89 -17.67
C ALA A 227 13.97 2.25 -18.27
N TYR A 228 13.23 2.74 -19.28
CA TYR A 228 13.57 3.95 -20.03
C TYR A 228 12.58 5.11 -19.79
N GLY A 229 11.57 4.93 -18.94
CA GLY A 229 10.54 5.94 -18.69
C GLY A 229 10.81 6.73 -17.40
N SER A 230 10.94 8.05 -17.49
CA SER A 230 10.91 8.91 -16.30
C SER A 230 9.45 9.14 -15.87
N ALA A 231 9.00 8.41 -14.85
CA ALA A 231 7.74 8.72 -14.20
C ALA A 231 7.93 9.95 -13.29
N GLY A 232 7.11 10.98 -13.48
CA GLY A 232 7.17 12.20 -12.67
C GLY A 232 7.02 11.90 -11.17
N SER A 233 7.80 12.61 -10.35
CA SER A 233 7.76 12.49 -8.90
C SER A 233 6.93 13.59 -8.25
N GLN A 234 6.62 13.40 -6.97
CA GLN A 234 5.99 14.43 -6.15
C GLN A 234 6.99 15.55 -5.82
N SER A 235 6.50 16.73 -5.42
CA SER A 235 7.39 17.82 -5.04
C SER A 235 8.15 17.51 -3.75
N LEU A 236 9.35 18.06 -3.60
CA LEU A 236 10.13 17.95 -2.37
C LEU A 236 9.38 18.54 -1.17
N LEU A 237 8.64 19.64 -1.39
CA LEU A 237 7.81 20.25 -0.36
C LEU A 237 6.74 19.27 0.12
N TYR A 238 6.07 18.57 -0.80
CA TYR A 238 5.09 17.53 -0.48
C TYR A 238 5.71 16.38 0.33
N SER A 239 6.95 15.96 -0.02
CA SER A 239 7.66 14.90 0.69
C SER A 239 8.18 15.32 2.07
N SER A 240 8.48 16.61 2.27
CA SER A 240 9.08 17.11 3.51
C SER A 240 8.23 16.84 4.76
N VAL A 241 6.90 16.88 4.64
CA VAL A 241 5.98 16.56 5.75
C VAL A 241 6.14 15.11 6.20
N TRP A 242 6.26 14.18 5.26
CA TRP A 242 6.45 12.76 5.55
C TRP A 242 7.87 12.44 6.01
N GLY A 243 8.86 13.14 5.47
CA GLY A 243 10.24 13.10 5.98
C GLY A 243 10.32 13.59 7.43
N ALA A 244 9.61 14.65 7.79
CA ALA A 244 9.49 15.11 9.17
C ALA A 244 8.81 14.04 10.04
N LEU A 245 7.69 13.46 9.60
CA LEU A 245 7.03 12.36 10.33
C LEU A 245 7.95 11.15 10.52
N LEU A 246 8.76 10.79 9.52
CA LEU A 246 9.76 9.73 9.60
C LEU A 246 10.80 10.03 10.69
N VAL A 247 11.39 11.22 10.69
CA VAL A 247 12.35 11.66 11.73
C VAL A 247 11.70 11.62 13.11
N LEU A 248 10.47 12.11 13.22
CA LEU A 248 9.76 12.13 14.49
C LEU A 248 9.44 10.71 14.99
N PHE A 249 9.04 9.77 14.10
CA PHE A 249 8.85 8.36 14.47
C PHE A 249 10.14 7.75 15.03
N ILE A 250 11.28 8.02 14.40
CA ILE A 250 12.59 7.51 14.85
C ILE A 250 12.96 8.11 16.21
N ALA A 251 12.81 9.43 16.37
CA ALA A 251 13.26 10.16 17.56
C ALA A 251 12.38 9.94 18.80
N PHE A 252 11.05 9.80 18.63
CA PHE A 252 10.10 9.83 19.74
C PHE A 252 9.39 8.50 20.02
N SER A 253 9.68 7.44 19.26
CA SER A 253 9.21 6.08 19.58
C SER A 253 9.97 5.51 20.80
N LYS A 254 9.42 5.70 22.00
CA LYS A 254 9.92 5.11 23.26
C LYS A 254 9.10 3.92 23.76
N GLN A 255 8.20 3.38 22.94
CA GLN A 255 7.38 2.21 23.25
C GLN A 255 7.86 0.99 22.45
N GLU A 256 7.38 -0.20 22.82
CA GLU A 256 7.75 -1.47 22.15
C GLU A 256 7.62 -1.37 20.63
N LYS A 257 8.76 -1.23 19.97
CA LYS A 257 8.88 -1.23 18.52
C LYS A 257 8.68 -2.65 18.05
N ASN A 258 7.72 -2.85 17.15
CA ASN A 258 7.43 -4.14 16.55
C ASN A 258 7.79 -4.14 15.05
N GLY A 259 7.66 -5.30 14.40
CA GLY A 259 7.95 -5.41 12.96
C GLY A 259 7.12 -4.46 12.08
N LEU A 260 5.88 -4.15 12.45
CA LEU A 260 5.02 -3.22 11.68
C LEU A 260 5.49 -1.77 11.81
N PHE A 261 6.01 -1.40 12.98
CA PHE A 261 6.63 -0.09 13.19
C PHE A 261 7.85 0.09 12.28
N TYR A 262 8.77 -0.89 12.25
CA TYR A 262 9.91 -0.84 11.35
C TYR A 262 9.50 -0.90 9.87
N PHE A 263 8.44 -1.64 9.54
CA PHE A 263 7.89 -1.65 8.18
C PHE A 263 7.29 -0.29 7.78
N THR A 264 6.67 0.43 8.72
CA THR A 264 6.22 1.82 8.49
C THR A 264 7.39 2.73 8.15
N ILE A 265 8.48 2.64 8.93
CA ILE A 265 9.72 3.37 8.66
C ILE A 265 10.26 3.00 7.28
N SER A 266 10.27 1.72 6.91
CA SER A 266 10.70 1.26 5.59
C SER A 266 9.95 1.92 4.44
N LEU A 267 8.61 1.92 4.50
CA LEU A 267 7.79 2.48 3.43
C LEU A 267 7.91 4.01 3.34
N LEU A 268 8.03 4.70 4.49
CA LEU A 268 8.28 6.14 4.52
C LEU A 268 9.67 6.49 3.97
N SER A 269 10.71 5.72 4.32
CA SER A 269 12.05 5.89 3.76
C SER A 269 12.07 5.68 2.24
N LEU A 270 11.39 4.63 1.75
CA LEU A 270 11.21 4.41 0.31
C LEU A 270 10.52 5.60 -0.36
N PHE A 271 9.41 6.10 0.21
CA PHE A 271 8.73 7.27 -0.33
C PHE A 271 9.64 8.50 -0.41
N VAL A 272 10.36 8.83 0.68
CA VAL A 272 11.23 10.01 0.74
C VAL A 272 12.39 9.89 -0.25
N ILE A 273 13.10 8.76 -0.25
CA ILE A 273 14.22 8.51 -1.17
C ILE A 273 13.73 8.51 -2.62
N SER A 274 12.65 7.79 -2.92
CA SER A 274 12.08 7.78 -4.28
C SER A 274 11.77 9.20 -4.75
N THR A 275 11.28 10.06 -3.87
CA THR A 275 11.00 11.46 -4.22
C THR A 275 12.28 12.27 -4.46
N LEU A 276 13.32 12.07 -3.65
CA LEU A 276 14.63 12.74 -3.84
C LEU A 276 15.28 12.38 -5.18
N PHE A 277 15.13 11.14 -5.62
CA PHE A 277 15.64 10.66 -6.91
C PHE A 277 14.67 10.88 -8.07
N SER A 278 13.60 11.66 -7.87
CA SER A 278 12.59 11.96 -8.91
C SER A 278 11.93 10.72 -9.52
N THR A 279 11.74 9.67 -8.72
CA THR A 279 11.03 8.44 -9.12
C THR A 279 9.59 8.44 -8.60
N TYR A 280 8.74 7.60 -9.21
CA TYR A 280 7.33 7.47 -8.80
C TYR A 280 7.21 6.92 -7.36
N SER A 281 6.83 7.80 -6.42
CA SER A 281 6.91 7.53 -4.98
C SER A 281 5.55 7.39 -4.28
N SER A 282 4.47 7.99 -4.82
CA SER A 282 3.19 8.18 -4.12
C SER A 282 2.54 6.87 -3.63
N ARG A 283 2.75 5.75 -4.35
CA ARG A 283 2.25 4.44 -3.93
C ARG A 283 2.86 3.94 -2.62
N TYR A 284 4.14 4.20 -2.36
CA TYR A 284 4.79 3.76 -1.12
C TYR A 284 4.18 4.46 0.08
N LEU A 285 3.82 5.73 -0.09
CA LEU A 285 3.12 6.48 0.93
C LEU A 285 1.69 5.94 1.15
N ALA A 286 0.96 5.62 0.07
CA ALA A 286 -0.37 5.01 0.17
C ALA A 286 -0.33 3.65 0.90
N PHE A 287 0.68 2.81 0.61
CA PHE A 287 0.93 1.57 1.34
C PHE A 287 1.32 1.79 2.80
N ALA A 288 2.10 2.83 3.09
CA ALA A 288 2.53 3.16 4.44
C ALA A 288 1.35 3.61 5.32
N PHE A 289 0.36 4.29 4.73
CA PHE A 289 -0.67 5.01 5.44
C PHE A 289 -1.45 4.16 6.48
N PRO A 290 -1.94 2.95 6.18
CA PRO A 290 -2.49 2.03 7.17
C PRO A 290 -1.59 1.78 8.38
N PHE A 291 -0.28 1.58 8.15
CA PHE A 291 0.69 1.31 9.20
C PHE A 291 1.11 2.57 9.96
N ILE A 292 1.09 3.74 9.32
CA ILE A 292 1.26 5.04 9.99
C ILE A 292 0.16 5.22 11.03
N LEU A 293 -1.10 4.92 10.69
CA LEU A 293 -2.22 5.02 11.63
C LEU A 293 -2.10 4.04 12.80
N ILE A 294 -1.69 2.79 12.53
CA ILE A 294 -1.44 1.79 13.57
C ILE A 294 -0.32 2.28 14.50
N SER A 295 0.83 2.65 13.95
CA SER A 295 2.00 3.13 14.69
C SER A 295 1.70 4.40 15.49
N LEU A 296 0.93 5.34 14.92
CA LEU A 296 0.50 6.56 15.60
C LEU A 296 -0.42 6.25 16.79
N SER A 297 -1.34 5.30 16.63
CA SER A 297 -2.23 4.88 17.71
C SER A 297 -1.47 4.29 18.90
N ASP A 298 -0.27 3.74 18.64
CA ASP A 298 0.63 3.21 19.64
C ASP A 298 1.49 4.28 20.33
N LEU A 299 1.71 5.46 19.73
CA LEU A 299 2.54 6.52 20.36
C LEU A 299 1.99 7.00 21.71
N ARG A 300 2.87 7.53 22.58
CA ARG A 300 2.47 8.12 23.87
C ARG A 300 1.53 9.31 23.66
N SER A 301 0.64 9.55 24.62
CA SER A 301 -0.40 10.57 24.48
C SER A 301 0.15 11.99 24.26
N GLU A 302 1.31 12.32 24.85
CA GLU A 302 1.90 13.67 24.75
C GLU A 302 2.34 14.00 23.31
N ILE A 303 2.92 13.03 22.61
CA ILE A 303 3.44 13.21 21.23
C ILE A 303 2.37 12.90 20.17
N ARG A 304 1.35 12.12 20.53
CA ARG A 304 0.31 11.65 19.61
C ARG A 304 -0.53 12.80 19.04
N LEU A 305 -0.89 13.78 19.88
CA LEU A 305 -1.76 14.88 19.47
C LEU A 305 -1.09 15.80 18.43
N PRO A 306 0.17 16.25 18.60
CA PRO A 306 0.89 16.98 17.56
C PRO A 306 0.97 16.23 16.23
N PHE A 307 1.30 14.93 16.26
CA PHE A 307 1.36 14.11 15.04
C PHE A 307 0.01 14.01 14.35
N MET A 308 -1.06 13.80 15.11
CA MET A 308 -2.40 13.76 14.57
C MET A 308 -2.80 15.09 13.95
N GLY A 309 -2.40 16.22 14.55
CA GLY A 309 -2.59 17.56 13.96
C GLY A 309 -1.88 17.73 12.62
N ILE A 310 -0.62 17.29 12.51
CA ILE A 310 0.15 17.33 11.26
C ILE A 310 -0.53 16.49 10.18
N ILE A 311 -0.87 15.23 10.50
CA ILE A 311 -1.53 14.33 9.54
C ILE A 311 -2.92 14.86 9.15
N LEU A 312 -3.71 15.37 10.09
CA LEU A 312 -5.03 15.90 9.80
C LEU A 312 -4.93 17.12 8.88
N THR A 313 -4.04 18.07 9.18
CA THR A 313 -3.79 19.24 8.33
C THR A 313 -3.40 18.80 6.93
N TYR A 314 -2.49 17.83 6.84
CA TYR A 314 -2.06 17.27 5.57
C TYR A 314 -3.21 16.60 4.80
N VAL A 315 -4.03 15.78 5.45
CA VAL A 315 -5.18 15.11 4.82
C VAL A 315 -6.19 16.15 4.30
N LEU A 316 -6.45 17.21 5.05
CA LEU A 316 -7.34 18.30 4.62
C LEU A 316 -6.79 19.04 3.39
N LEU A 317 -5.49 19.35 3.39
CA LEU A 317 -4.81 19.92 2.21
C LEU A 317 -4.85 18.97 1.01
N GLN A 318 -4.70 17.68 1.26
CA GLN A 318 -4.78 16.69 0.20
C GLN A 318 -6.19 16.61 -0.38
N TRP A 319 -7.22 16.67 0.46
CA TRP A 319 -8.61 16.75 0.01
C TRP A 319 -8.86 17.99 -0.84
N SER A 320 -8.40 19.17 -0.40
CA SER A 320 -8.62 20.40 -1.16
C SER A 320 -7.93 20.38 -2.53
N LEU A 321 -6.71 19.83 -2.61
CA LEU A 321 -6.01 19.63 -3.88
C LEU A 321 -6.68 18.57 -4.77
N TRP A 322 -7.08 17.44 -4.19
CA TRP A 322 -7.68 16.33 -4.94
C TRP A 322 -9.07 16.65 -5.47
N LEU A 323 -9.82 17.51 -4.77
CA LEU A 323 -11.10 18.08 -5.17
C LEU A 323 -10.96 19.37 -6.00
N GLN A 324 -9.73 19.81 -6.30
CA GLN A 324 -9.51 20.98 -7.17
C GLN A 324 -10.16 22.27 -6.64
N LEU A 325 -10.19 22.48 -5.31
CA LEU A 325 -10.87 23.64 -4.71
C LEU A 325 -10.17 24.98 -4.96
N PHE A 326 -8.93 24.96 -5.43
CA PHE A 326 -8.07 26.15 -5.61
C PHE A 326 -7.50 26.29 -7.03
N SER A 327 -8.02 25.54 -7.99
CA SER A 327 -7.56 25.53 -9.39
C SER A 327 -8.51 26.23 -10.34
#